data_AF-A0A1B6KGI3-F1
#
_entry.id   AF-A0A1B6KGI3-F1
#
_cell.length_a   1.000
_cell.length_b   1.000
_cell.length_c   1.000
_cell.angle_alpha   90.00
_cell.angle_beta   90.00
_cell.angle_gamma   90.00
#
_symmetry.space_group_name_H-M   'P 1'
#
loop_
_entity.id
_entity.type
_entity.pdbx_description
1 polymer ?
#
loop_
_entity_poly.entity_id
_entity_poly.type
_entity_poly.pdbx_seq_one_letter_code
_entity_poly.pdbx_strand_id
1 'polypeptide(L)'
;KVLSALLEVVKVKVVSEWDPWLPCDGCSGIRRRFAKCRVHPTLNTVKYLNVTNLNLNESQQLLLDSGVLSCHSLDLVTWFPYLSSLIAVLPDYLQTQKCYDNCVKHRLLGLQAKYALDIIMEIGSTMSF
;
A
#
# COMPACT_ATOMS: atom_id res chain seq x y z
N LYS A 1 6.29 3.32 -24.41
CA LYS A 1 6.31 4.71 -24.91
C LYS A 1 5.48 5.67 -24.04
N VAL A 2 4.30 5.29 -23.54
CA VAL A 2 3.48 6.18 -22.67
C VAL A 2 4.07 6.36 -21.26
N LEU A 3 4.61 5.29 -20.65
CA LEU A 3 5.20 5.39 -19.30
C LEU A 3 6.46 6.25 -19.24
N SER A 4 7.29 6.22 -20.29
CA SER A 4 8.48 7.05 -20.36
C SER A 4 8.13 8.54 -20.41
N ALA A 5 7.01 8.91 -21.04
CA ALA A 5 6.52 10.29 -21.05
C ALA A 5 5.86 10.70 -19.71
N LEU A 6 5.16 9.78 -19.02
CA LEU A 6 4.60 10.01 -17.68
C LEU A 6 5.69 10.33 -16.65
N LEU A 7 6.81 9.59 -16.71
CA LEU A 7 7.94 9.73 -15.79
C LEU A 7 8.81 10.99 -16.01
N GLU A 8 8.62 11.73 -17.11
CA GLU A 8 9.36 12.97 -17.35
C GLU A 8 8.87 14.13 -16.46
N VAL A 9 7.55 14.19 -16.20
CA VAL A 9 6.88 15.25 -15.42
C VAL A 9 6.52 14.79 -14.01
N VAL A 10 5.97 13.57 -13.89
CA VAL A 10 5.49 13.01 -12.62
C VAL A 10 6.44 11.91 -12.16
N LYS A 11 7.07 12.14 -11.01
CA LYS A 11 7.89 11.15 -10.32
C LYS A 11 7.01 10.32 -9.41
N VAL A 12 6.96 9.02 -9.68
CA VAL A 12 6.26 8.05 -8.82
C VAL A 12 7.27 7.39 -7.90
N LYS A 13 7.08 7.51 -6.59
CA LYS A 13 7.86 6.81 -5.57
C LYS A 13 7.02 5.70 -4.97
N VAL A 14 7.55 4.49 -4.96
CA VAL A 14 6.90 3.33 -4.31
C VAL A 14 7.64 3.05 -3.02
N VAL A 15 6.93 3.01 -1.90
CA VAL A 15 7.50 2.78 -0.56
C VAL A 15 6.62 1.85 0.24
N SER A 16 7.24 1.06 1.13
CA SER A 16 6.52 0.33 2.17
C SER A 16 6.42 1.22 3.41
N GLU A 17 5.20 1.63 3.76
CA GLU A 17 4.94 2.48 4.92
C GLU A 17 4.41 1.65 6.08
N TRP A 18 4.99 1.85 7.26
CA TRP A 18 4.54 1.15 8.47
C TRP A 18 3.34 1.86 9.09
N ASP A 19 2.25 1.12 9.26
CA ASP A 19 1.14 1.53 10.10
C ASP A 19 1.58 1.58 11.57
N PRO A 20 0.87 2.34 12.43
CA PRO A 20 1.05 2.29 13.87
C PRO A 20 0.90 0.87 14.41
N TRP A 21 1.49 0.63 15.58
CA TRP A 21 1.25 -0.60 16.31
C TRP A 21 -0.23 -0.72 16.71
N LEU A 22 -0.83 -1.87 16.41
CA LEU A 22 -2.11 -2.23 16.97
C LEU A 22 -2.01 -2.42 18.49
N PRO A 23 -3.14 -2.33 19.22
CA PRO A 23 -3.20 -2.70 20.62
C PRO A 23 -2.64 -4.11 20.87
N CYS A 24 -2.10 -4.31 22.06
CA CYS A 24 -1.59 -5.62 22.47
C CYS A 24 -2.76 -6.60 22.58
N ASP A 25 -2.63 -7.77 21.95
CA ASP A 25 -3.46 -8.92 22.28
C ASP A 25 -2.87 -9.55 23.56
N GLY A 26 -3.40 -9.16 24.72
CA GLY A 26 -2.91 -9.63 26.01
C GLY A 26 -3.06 -11.15 26.22
N CYS A 27 -3.95 -11.81 25.49
CA CYS A 27 -4.10 -13.26 25.57
C CYS A 27 -3.02 -13.98 24.76
N SER A 28 -2.66 -13.43 23.59
CA SER A 28 -1.59 -13.97 22.75
C SER A 28 -0.20 -13.42 23.13
N GLY A 29 -0.12 -12.38 23.96
CA GLY A 29 1.11 -11.72 24.37
C GLY A 29 1.85 -11.03 23.20
N ILE A 30 1.13 -10.67 22.14
CA ILE A 30 1.70 -10.10 20.91
C ILE A 30 0.92 -8.89 20.42
N ARG A 31 1.65 -7.91 19.88
CA ARG A 31 1.11 -6.80 19.10
C ARG A 31 1.60 -6.91 17.67
N ARG A 32 0.80 -6.38 16.75
CA ARG A 32 1.04 -6.47 15.32
C ARG A 32 1.10 -5.08 14.70
N ARG A 33 1.90 -4.90 13.65
CA ARG A 33 1.82 -3.75 12.75
C ARG A 33 2.01 -4.22 11.31
N PHE A 34 1.44 -3.49 10.38
CA PHE A 34 1.53 -3.78 8.96
C PHE A 34 2.47 -2.78 8.29
N ALA A 35 3.26 -3.21 7.32
CA ALA A 35 3.83 -2.31 6.32
C ALA A 35 3.03 -2.48 5.04
N LYS A 36 2.46 -1.40 4.53
CA LYS A 36 1.69 -1.42 3.29
C LYS A 36 2.46 -0.77 2.16
N CYS A 37 2.39 -1.37 0.98
CA CYS A 37 2.94 -0.77 -0.22
C CYS A 37 2.10 0.43 -0.65
N ARG A 38 2.75 1.60 -0.76
CA ARG A 38 2.15 2.88 -1.12
C ARG A 38 2.86 3.50 -2.32
N VAL A 39 2.06 4.12 -3.18
CA VAL A 39 2.48 4.85 -4.37
C VAL A 39 2.30 6.33 -4.10
N HIS A 40 3.40 7.07 -4.13
CA HIS A 40 3.46 8.51 -3.92
C HIS A 40 3.78 9.20 -5.24
N PRO A 41 2.77 9.74 -5.92
CA PRO A 41 2.99 10.59 -7.09
C PRO A 41 3.44 11.97 -6.62
N THR A 42 4.51 12.46 -7.23
CA THR A 42 5.09 13.78 -6.92
C THR A 42 5.50 14.47 -8.21
N LEU A 43 5.47 15.80 -8.23
CA LEU A 43 6.02 16.55 -9.34
C LEU A 43 7.53 16.45 -9.35
N ASN A 44 8.12 16.29 -10.53
CA ASN A 44 9.56 16.31 -10.70
C ASN A 44 10.10 17.76 -10.62
N THR A 45 10.22 18.28 -9.40
CA THR A 45 10.56 19.69 -9.12
C THR A 45 11.88 20.15 -9.76
N VAL A 46 12.82 19.24 -10.03
CA VAL A 46 14.12 19.55 -10.62
C VAL A 46 14.00 20.16 -12.04
N LYS A 47 12.93 19.86 -12.77
CA LYS A 47 12.70 20.41 -14.13
C LYS A 47 11.75 21.61 -14.18
N TYR A 48 10.94 21.86 -13.14
CA TYR A 48 9.79 22.77 -13.23
C TYR A 48 9.76 23.90 -12.20
N LEU A 49 10.85 24.17 -11.50
CA LEU A 49 10.98 25.31 -10.56
C LEU A 49 10.65 26.69 -11.17
N ASN A 50 10.64 26.82 -12.51
CA ASN A 50 10.45 28.09 -13.22
C ASN A 50 9.18 28.16 -14.09
N VAL A 51 8.29 27.16 -14.03
CA VAL A 51 7.11 27.09 -14.91
C VAL A 51 5.84 27.29 -14.09
N THR A 52 5.18 28.43 -14.28
CA THR A 52 3.91 28.78 -13.61
C THR A 52 2.70 28.06 -14.20
N ASN A 53 2.81 27.53 -15.44
CA ASN A 53 1.76 26.78 -16.13
C ASN A 53 2.29 25.41 -16.58
N LEU A 54 2.17 24.42 -15.70
CA LEU A 54 2.42 23.02 -16.05
C LEU A 54 1.27 22.54 -16.96
N ASN A 55 1.56 22.31 -18.24
CA ASN A 55 0.61 21.66 -19.13
C ASN A 55 0.63 20.15 -18.84
N LEU A 56 -0.19 19.73 -17.86
CA LEU A 56 -0.35 18.33 -17.48
C LEU A 56 -1.36 17.66 -18.40
N ASN A 57 -1.04 16.46 -18.86
CA ASN A 57 -2.06 15.61 -19.46
C ASN A 57 -3.06 15.16 -18.39
N GLU A 58 -4.29 14.86 -18.78
CA GLU A 58 -5.37 14.41 -17.88
C GLU A 58 -4.93 13.25 -16.98
N SER A 59 -4.17 12.29 -17.51
CA SER A 59 -3.65 11.15 -16.75
C SER A 59 -2.61 11.56 -15.70
N GLN A 60 -1.78 12.57 -15.98
CA GLN A 60 -0.78 13.08 -15.03
C GLN A 60 -1.47 13.85 -13.90
N GLN A 61 -2.48 14.64 -14.25
CA GLN A 61 -3.28 15.38 -13.29
C GLN A 61 -4.07 14.42 -12.39
N LEU A 62 -4.76 13.43 -12.98
CA LEU A 62 -5.45 12.38 -12.23
C LEU A 62 -4.54 11.65 -11.25
N LEU A 63 -3.31 11.31 -11.67
CA LEU A 63 -2.36 10.64 -10.80
C LEU A 63 -1.94 11.52 -9.62
N LEU A 64 -1.70 12.82 -9.83
CA LEU A 64 -1.36 13.75 -8.75
C LEU A 64 -2.54 13.99 -7.81
N ASP A 65 -3.74 14.17 -8.36
CA ASP A 65 -4.98 14.44 -7.62
C ASP A 65 -5.43 13.22 -6.80
N SER A 66 -5.09 12.01 -7.26
CA SER A 66 -5.37 10.77 -6.52
C SER A 66 -4.60 10.65 -5.20
N GLY A 67 -3.56 11.46 -5.01
CA GLY A 67 -2.74 11.44 -3.80
C GLY A 67 -2.01 10.11 -3.59
N VAL A 68 -1.90 9.67 -2.34
CA VAL A 68 -1.20 8.44 -1.99
C VAL A 68 -2.11 7.24 -2.22
N LEU A 69 -1.72 6.37 -3.16
CA LEU A 69 -2.47 5.17 -3.51
C LEU A 69 -1.86 3.91 -2.90
N SER A 70 -2.68 2.88 -2.68
CA SER A 70 -2.17 1.53 -2.41
C SER A 70 -1.60 0.92 -3.69
N CYS A 71 -0.51 0.15 -3.58
CA CYS A 71 0.03 -0.60 -4.72
C CYS A 71 -0.94 -1.65 -5.27
N HIS A 72 -1.90 -2.08 -4.45
CA HIS A 72 -2.93 -3.06 -4.80
C HIS A 72 -4.32 -2.42 -4.99
N SER A 73 -4.41 -1.10 -5.15
CA SER A 73 -5.73 -0.46 -5.37
C SER A 73 -6.29 -0.79 -6.74
N LEU A 74 -7.62 -0.96 -6.80
CA LEU A 74 -8.34 -1.16 -8.07
C LEU A 74 -8.23 0.08 -8.96
N ASP A 75 -8.23 1.28 -8.37
CA ASP A 75 -8.07 2.53 -9.12
C ASP A 75 -6.75 2.57 -9.91
N LEU A 76 -5.65 2.11 -9.29
CA LEU A 76 -4.35 2.05 -9.95
C LEU A 76 -4.32 1.02 -11.08
N VAL A 77 -4.96 -0.13 -10.89
CA VAL A 77 -5.13 -1.16 -11.95
C VAL A 77 -5.90 -0.58 -13.13
N THR A 78 -6.95 0.20 -12.85
CA THR A 78 -7.87 0.72 -13.86
C THR A 78 -7.24 1.86 -14.66
N TRP A 79 -6.58 2.81 -13.98
CA TRP A 79 -6.02 4.00 -14.62
C TRP A 79 -4.61 3.78 -15.18
N PHE A 80 -3.80 2.96 -14.49
CA PHE A 80 -2.38 2.75 -14.81
C PHE A 80 -2.01 1.25 -14.78
N PRO A 81 -2.59 0.42 -15.67
CA PRO A 81 -2.48 -1.04 -15.60
C PRO A 81 -1.03 -1.54 -15.67
N TYR A 82 -0.17 -0.88 -16.46
CA TYR A 82 1.24 -1.24 -16.53
C TYR A 82 1.99 -0.95 -15.22
N LEU A 83 1.78 0.24 -14.64
CA LEU A 83 2.41 0.59 -13.36
C LEU A 83 1.91 -0.35 -12.26
N SER A 84 0.60 -0.62 -12.23
CA SER A 84 0.01 -1.58 -11.29
C SER A 84 0.64 -2.96 -11.45
N SER A 85 0.80 -3.49 -12.67
CA SER A 85 1.41 -4.80 -12.89
C SER A 85 2.86 -4.89 -12.39
N LEU A 86 3.64 -3.80 -12.51
CA LEU A 86 5.02 -3.75 -12.03
C LEU A 86 5.14 -3.80 -10.51
N ILE A 87 4.20 -3.16 -9.80
CA ILE A 87 4.28 -2.98 -8.35
C ILE A 87 3.38 -3.95 -7.59
N ALA A 88 2.43 -4.61 -8.26
CA ALA A 88 1.51 -5.58 -7.65
C ALA A 88 2.23 -6.79 -7.06
N VAL A 89 3.48 -7.05 -7.47
CA VAL A 89 4.32 -8.10 -6.90
C VAL A 89 4.93 -7.72 -5.54
N LEU A 90 4.91 -6.44 -5.17
CA LEU A 90 5.45 -5.98 -3.90
C LEU A 90 4.50 -6.36 -2.77
N PRO A 91 4.95 -7.09 -1.75
CA PRO A 91 4.07 -7.55 -0.69
C PRO A 91 3.84 -6.46 0.36
N ASP A 92 2.72 -6.60 1.06
CA ASP A 92 2.52 -6.01 2.37
C ASP A 92 3.18 -6.91 3.44
N TYR A 93 3.80 -6.31 4.45
CA TYR A 93 4.52 -7.02 5.49
C TYR A 93 3.75 -6.99 6.80
N LEU A 94 3.82 -8.07 7.57
CA LEU A 94 3.32 -8.14 8.93
C LEU A 94 4.49 -8.28 9.89
N GLN A 95 4.57 -7.38 10.87
CA GLN A 95 5.52 -7.51 11.96
C GLN A 95 4.80 -7.76 13.27
N THR A 96 5.25 -8.80 13.97
CA THR A 96 4.78 -9.16 15.31
C THR A 96 5.85 -8.82 16.34
N GLN A 97 5.43 -8.29 17.49
CA GLN A 97 6.33 -8.06 18.63
C GLN A 97 5.65 -8.54 19.91
N LYS A 98 6.44 -9.11 20.82
CA LYS A 98 5.95 -9.42 22.18
C LYS A 98 5.51 -8.15 22.89
N CYS A 99 4.41 -8.24 23.63
CA CYS A 99 3.90 -7.18 24.48
C CYS A 99 3.24 -7.78 25.73
N TYR A 100 3.00 -6.92 26.72
CA TYR A 100 2.36 -7.31 27.98
C TYR A 100 1.13 -6.45 28.18
N ASP A 101 -0.03 -7.10 28.26
CA ASP A 101 -1.30 -6.48 28.57
C ASP A 101 -2.22 -7.54 29.19
N ASN A 102 -3.28 -7.11 29.87
CA ASN A 102 -4.25 -8.01 30.47
C ASN A 102 -5.02 -8.74 29.37
N CYS A 103 -5.17 -10.07 29.50
CA CYS A 103 -6.02 -10.86 28.62
C CYS A 103 -7.49 -10.51 28.87
N VAL A 104 -8.02 -9.57 28.09
CA VAL A 104 -9.45 -9.25 28.05
C VAL A 104 -10.08 -10.14 26.98
N LYS A 105 -10.81 -11.18 27.40
CA LYS A 105 -11.66 -11.96 26.48
C LYS A 105 -12.76 -11.04 25.95
N HIS A 106 -12.52 -10.33 24.85
CA HIS A 106 -13.58 -9.68 24.13
C HIS A 106 -14.56 -10.77 23.69
N ARG A 107 -15.77 -10.77 24.27
CA ARG A 107 -16.92 -11.49 23.72
C ARG A 107 -17.00 -11.05 22.27
N LEU A 108 -16.79 -11.97 21.32
CA LEU A 108 -16.92 -11.72 19.88
C LEU A 108 -18.32 -11.12 19.63
N LEU A 109 -18.45 -9.81 19.75
CA LEU A 109 -19.51 -9.06 19.10
C LEU A 109 -19.27 -9.34 17.64
N GLY A 110 -20.15 -10.17 17.06
CA GLY A 110 -20.08 -10.65 15.69
C GLY A 110 -20.04 -9.49 14.71
N LEU A 111 -18.86 -8.92 14.52
CA LEU A 111 -18.47 -8.31 13.26
C LEU A 111 -18.42 -9.49 12.30
N GLN A 112 -19.51 -9.68 11.54
CA GLN A 112 -19.48 -10.51 10.36
C GLN A 112 -18.33 -10.01 9.50
N ALA A 113 -17.18 -10.70 9.58
CA ALA A 113 -16.06 -10.46 8.70
C ALA A 113 -16.57 -10.67 7.28
N LYS A 114 -16.71 -9.58 6.51
CA LYS A 114 -17.13 -9.66 5.10
C LYS A 114 -16.10 -10.41 4.23
N TYR A 115 -14.90 -10.65 4.76
CA TYR A 115 -13.94 -11.62 4.26
C TYR A 115 -12.92 -11.91 5.37
N ALA A 116 -12.68 -13.19 5.65
CA ALA A 116 -11.52 -13.68 6.38
C ALA A 116 -10.73 -14.53 5.38
N LEU A 117 -9.52 -14.10 5.04
CA LEU A 117 -8.57 -14.91 4.29
C LEU A 117 -7.37 -15.13 5.22
N ASP A 118 -7.48 -16.15 6.07
CA ASP A 118 -6.35 -16.64 6.86
C ASP A 118 -5.54 -17.59 5.99
N ILE A 119 -4.52 -17.08 5.32
CA ILE A 119 -3.46 -17.91 4.75
C ILE A 119 -2.19 -17.65 5.57
N ILE A 120 -1.95 -18.52 6.54
CA ILE A 120 -0.66 -18.60 7.23
C ILE A 120 0.23 -19.49 6.38
N MET A 121 1.20 -18.89 5.67
CA MET A 121 2.22 -19.65 4.95
C MET A 121 3.45 -19.84 5.82
N GLU A 122 3.84 -21.09 6.03
CA GLU A 122 5.13 -21.44 6.63
C GLU A 122 6.21 -21.58 5.54
N ILE A 123 7.47 -21.34 5.92
CA ILE A 123 8.63 -21.42 5.03
C ILE A 123 8.71 -22.82 4.40
N GLY A 124 8.57 -22.88 3.07
CA GLY A 124 8.57 -24.13 2.28
C GLY A 124 7.23 -24.48 1.63
N SER A 125 6.17 -23.71 1.87
CA SER A 125 4.85 -23.96 1.28
C SER A 125 4.77 -23.43 -0.17
N THR A 126 4.28 -24.24 -1.12
CA THR A 126 3.93 -23.79 -2.48
C THR A 126 2.44 -23.98 -2.74
N MET A 127 1.75 -22.91 -3.16
CA MET A 127 0.39 -22.99 -3.68
C MET A 127 0.43 -23.37 -5.17
N SER A 128 -0.31 -24.40 -5.54
CA SER A 128 -0.62 -24.72 -6.93
C SER A 128 -2.12 -24.57 -7.14
N PHE A 129 -2.51 -24.00 -8.29
CA PHE A 129 -3.90 -23.79 -8.71
C PHE A 129 -4.38 -24.97 -9.54
#